data_AF-A0A9E1YY88-F1
#
_entry.id   AF-A0A9E1YY88-F1
#
_cell.length_a   1.000
_cell.length_b   1.000
_cell.length_c   1.000
_cell.angle_alpha   90.00
_cell.angle_beta   90.00
_cell.angle_gamma   90.00
#
_symmetry.space_group_name_H-M   'P 1'
#
loop_
_entity.id
_entity.type
_entity.pdbx_description
1 polymer ?
#
loop_
_entity_poly.entity_id
_entity_poly.type
_entity_poly.pdbx_seq_one_letter_code
_entity_poly.pdbx_strand_id
1 'polypeptide(L)'
;MQVITVASELEPFYGCAFVPTMGALHGGHLSLIAEAKKTGLPVVVSIFVNPEQFAPNEDLSKYPRDLAQDVAFAESKGADIVFAPSIETMYPNTPERI
;
A
#
# COMPACT_ATOMS: atom_id res chain seq x y z
N MET A 1 -5.62 -3.84 13.12
CA MET A 1 -5.60 -3.63 11.65
C MET A 1 -5.37 -4.96 10.95
N GLN A 2 -5.85 -5.13 9.71
CA GLN A 2 -5.63 -6.34 8.90
C GLN A 2 -4.64 -6.07 7.75
N VAL A 3 -3.81 -7.06 7.40
CA VAL A 3 -2.97 -7.02 6.20
C VAL A 3 -3.55 -8.00 5.18
N ILE A 4 -3.88 -7.49 4.00
CA ILE A 4 -4.50 -8.23 2.91
C ILE A 4 -3.54 -8.21 1.72
N THR A 5 -3.41 -9.34 1.04
CA THR A 5 -2.57 -9.45 -0.16
C THR A 5 -3.39 -9.74 -1.41
N VAL A 6 -4.63 -10.21 -1.27
CA VAL A 6 -5.52 -10.60 -2.38
C VAL A 6 -6.61 -9.56 -2.58
N ALA A 7 -6.81 -9.10 -3.82
CA ALA A 7 -7.75 -8.02 -4.12
C ALA A 7 -9.21 -8.33 -3.75
N SER A 8 -9.66 -9.58 -3.89
CA SER A 8 -11.04 -9.97 -3.55
C SER A 8 -11.35 -9.84 -2.05
N GLU A 9 -10.34 -9.85 -1.18
CA GLU A 9 -10.53 -9.66 0.26
C GLU A 9 -10.84 -8.19 0.63
N LEU A 10 -10.72 -7.26 -0.33
CA LEU A 10 -11.09 -5.85 -0.15
C LEU A 10 -12.59 -5.58 -0.34
N GLU A 11 -13.37 -6.53 -0.88
CA GLU A 11 -14.80 -6.36 -1.14
C GLU A 11 -15.62 -5.87 0.07
N PRO A 12 -15.37 -6.33 1.32
CA PRO A 12 -16.11 -5.82 2.48
C PRO A 12 -15.85 -4.33 2.80
N PHE A 13 -14.87 -3.71 2.14
CA PHE A 13 -14.40 -2.33 2.39
C PHE A 13 -14.71 -1.38 1.23
N TYR A 14 -15.66 -1.73 0.36
CA TYR A 14 -16.18 -0.79 -0.65
C TYR A 14 -16.68 0.52 0.01
N GLY A 15 -16.31 1.66 -0.58
CA GLY A 15 -16.60 2.98 -0.02
C GLY A 15 -15.64 3.43 1.08
N CYS A 16 -14.44 2.85 1.14
CA CYS A 16 -13.37 3.28 2.04
C CYS A 16 -12.74 4.64 1.66
N ALA A 17 -12.02 5.23 2.61
CA ALA A 17 -11.02 6.24 2.34
C ALA A 17 -9.69 5.55 2.00
N PHE A 18 -9.13 5.87 0.83
CA PHE A 18 -7.98 5.15 0.29
C PHE A 18 -6.72 6.02 0.23
N VAL A 19 -5.60 5.49 0.72
CA VAL A 19 -4.28 6.13 0.68
C VAL A 19 -3.30 5.22 -0.07
N PRO A 20 -3.09 5.44 -1.38
CA PRO A 20 -2.14 4.63 -2.13
C PRO A 20 -0.70 5.05 -1.85
N THR A 21 0.17 4.07 -1.58
CA THR A 21 1.61 4.29 -1.36
C THR A 21 2.46 3.20 -2.01
N MET A 22 3.75 3.46 -2.14
CA MET A 22 4.75 2.45 -2.50
C MET A 22 5.53 1.92 -1.28
N GLY A 23 5.07 2.17 -0.05
CA GLY A 23 5.82 1.86 1.17
C GLY A 23 6.87 2.93 1.53
N ALA A 24 7.78 2.58 2.43
CA ALA A 24 8.74 3.50 3.06
C ALA A 24 8.04 4.73 3.66
N LEU A 25 7.07 4.44 4.54
CA LEU A 25 6.18 5.44 5.12
C LEU A 25 6.95 6.41 6.01
N HIS A 26 6.56 7.69 5.93
CA HIS A 26 7.17 8.79 6.66
C HIS A 26 6.10 9.83 7.02
N GLY A 27 6.48 10.91 7.71
CA GLY A 27 5.55 11.91 8.24
C GLY A 27 4.50 12.41 7.24
N GLY A 28 4.90 12.63 5.97
CA GLY A 28 3.98 12.91 4.87
C GLY A 28 2.87 11.87 4.70
N HIS A 29 3.20 10.59 4.49
CA HIS A 29 2.23 9.50 4.41
C HIS A 29 1.34 9.41 5.65
N LEU A 30 1.95 9.51 6.84
CA LEU A 30 1.22 9.45 8.10
C LEU A 30 0.17 10.55 8.25
N SER A 31 0.44 11.74 7.69
CA SER A 31 -0.53 12.85 7.68
C SER A 31 -1.74 12.56 6.79
N LEU A 32 -1.54 11.89 5.65
CA LEU A 32 -2.63 11.49 4.75
C LEU A 32 -3.52 10.42 5.38
N ILE A 33 -2.93 9.44 6.07
CA ILE A 33 -3.68 8.41 6.80
C ILE A 33 -4.51 9.04 7.93
N ALA A 34 -3.91 9.97 8.68
CA ALA A 34 -4.61 10.69 9.73
C ALA A 34 -5.77 11.56 9.18
N GLU A 35 -5.60 12.16 8.00
CA GLU A 35 -6.67 12.91 7.33
C GLU A 35 -7.78 11.96 6.84
N ALA A 36 -7.42 10.85 6.20
CA ALA A 36 -8.36 9.82 5.76
C ALA A 36 -9.23 9.31 6.93
N LYS A 37 -8.64 9.17 8.13
CA LYS A 37 -9.38 8.73 9.32
C LYS A 37 -10.50 9.69 9.74
N LYS A 38 -10.37 11.00 9.44
CA LYS A 38 -11.39 12.00 9.79
C LYS A 38 -12.68 11.84 8.98
N THR A 39 -12.64 11.12 7.87
CA THR A 39 -13.84 10.84 7.04
C THR A 39 -14.84 9.93 7.73
N GLY A 40 -14.42 9.19 8.77
CA GLY A 40 -15.25 8.18 9.43
C GLY A 40 -15.46 6.90 8.61
N LEU A 41 -14.90 6.82 7.40
CA LEU A 41 -14.90 5.63 6.56
C LEU A 41 -13.76 4.67 6.99
N PRO A 42 -13.85 3.38 6.64
CA PRO A 42 -12.70 2.48 6.75
C PRO A 42 -11.51 3.06 5.99
N VAL A 43 -10.32 3.05 6.59
CA VAL A 43 -9.10 3.54 5.97
C VAL A 43 -8.29 2.37 5.42
N VAL A 44 -8.15 2.34 4.10
CA VAL A 44 -7.33 1.35 3.39
C VAL A 44 -6.06 2.04 2.91
N VAL A 45 -4.90 1.49 3.25
CA VAL A 45 -3.60 1.95 2.77
C VAL A 45 -3.03 0.87 1.85
N SER A 46 -2.67 1.20 0.60
CA SER A 46 -1.91 0.25 -0.21
C SER A 46 -0.41 0.45 -0.03
N ILE A 47 0.34 -0.64 0.03
CA ILE A 47 1.80 -0.65 0.00
C ILE A 47 2.21 -1.53 -1.18
N PHE A 48 2.54 -0.90 -2.29
CA PHE A 48 2.94 -1.61 -3.51
C PHE A 48 3.93 -0.77 -4.31
N VAL A 49 5.19 -1.24 -4.39
CA VAL A 49 6.19 -0.63 -5.28
C VAL A 49 5.83 -1.04 -6.70
N ASN A 50 5.23 -0.13 -7.46
CA ASN A 50 4.75 -0.41 -8.80
C ASN A 50 5.91 -0.41 -9.82
N PRO A 51 6.31 -1.56 -10.40
CA PRO A 51 7.41 -1.62 -11.36
C PRO A 51 7.19 -0.78 -12.62
N GLU A 52 5.94 -0.60 -13.06
CA GLU A 52 5.60 0.15 -14.28
C GLU A 52 5.82 1.67 -14.13
N GLN A 53 6.10 2.15 -12.90
CA GLN A 53 6.45 3.56 -12.65
C GLN A 53 7.96 3.84 -12.73
N PHE A 54 8.79 2.82 -12.92
CA PHE A 54 10.24 2.96 -12.99
C PHE A 54 10.72 2.90 -14.44
N ALA A 55 11.55 3.87 -14.82
CA ALA A 55 12.27 3.83 -16.10
C ALA A 55 13.38 2.76 -16.07
N PRO A 56 13.87 2.27 -17.23
CA PRO A 56 14.91 1.22 -17.27
C PRO A 56 16.21 1.56 -16.54
N ASN A 57 16.49 2.85 -16.34
CA ASN A 57 17.67 3.36 -15.64
C ASN A 57 17.39 3.70 -14.16
N GLU A 58 16.16 3.56 -13.69
CA GLU A 58 15.80 3.74 -12.29
C GLU A 58 15.87 2.40 -11.54
N ASP A 59 16.40 2.45 -10.33
CA ASP A 59 16.74 1.24 -9.60
C ASP A 59 15.59 0.76 -8.73
N LEU A 60 14.67 0.00 -9.33
CA LEU A 60 13.58 -0.69 -8.65
C LEU A 60 14.09 -1.62 -7.52
N SER A 61 15.29 -2.18 -7.66
CA SER A 61 15.87 -3.11 -6.69
C SER A 61 16.33 -2.41 -5.41
N LYS A 62 16.74 -1.13 -5.51
CA LYS A 62 17.16 -0.30 -4.38
C LYS A 62 16.01 0.42 -3.68
N TYR A 63 14.79 0.34 -4.19
CA TYR A 63 13.67 1.01 -3.54
C TYR A 63 13.48 0.44 -2.11
N PRO A 64 13.43 1.30 -1.07
CA PRO A 64 13.35 0.84 0.31
C PRO A 64 12.06 0.04 0.55
N ARG A 65 12.21 -1.13 1.18
CA ARG A 65 11.09 -2.02 1.52
C ARG A 65 11.25 -2.51 2.95
N ASP A 66 10.40 -2.03 3.83
CA ASP A 66 10.22 -2.57 5.18
C ASP A 66 8.73 -2.60 5.50
N LEU A 67 8.06 -3.64 4.98
CA LEU A 67 6.62 -3.80 5.14
C LEU A 67 6.21 -3.85 6.62
N ALA A 68 7.03 -4.44 7.49
CA ALA A 68 6.71 -4.55 8.92
C ALA A 68 6.68 -3.16 9.59
N GLN A 69 7.68 -2.31 9.28
CA GLN A 69 7.69 -0.93 9.75
C GLN A 69 6.51 -0.13 9.18
N ASP A 70 6.26 -0.24 7.88
CA ASP A 70 5.18 0.48 7.22
C ASP A 70 3.80 0.12 7.77
N VAL A 71 3.55 -1.17 8.01
CA VAL A 71 2.33 -1.69 8.64
C VAL A 71 2.16 -1.09 10.04
N ALA A 72 3.20 -1.13 10.88
CA ALA A 72 3.14 -0.53 12.22
C ALA A 72 2.88 0.98 12.19
N PHE A 73 3.48 1.69 11.22
CA PHE A 73 3.28 3.12 11.01
C PHE A 73 1.85 3.44 10.57
N ALA A 74 1.30 2.69 9.61
CA ALA A 74 -0.08 2.85 9.15
C ALA A 74 -1.08 2.59 10.28
N GLU A 75 -0.89 1.52 11.06
CA GLU A 75 -1.74 1.20 12.21
C GLU A 75 -1.77 2.35 13.23
N SER A 76 -0.59 2.91 13.53
CA SER A 76 -0.44 4.01 14.50
C SER A 76 -1.22 5.29 14.13
N LYS A 77 -1.62 5.43 12.85
CA LYS A 77 -2.42 6.56 12.35
C LYS A 77 -3.87 6.22 12.04
N GLY A 78 -4.29 5.00 12.38
CA GLY A 78 -5.69 4.59 12.29
C GLY A 78 -6.09 3.94 10.96
N ALA A 79 -5.12 3.44 10.19
CA ALA A 79 -5.41 2.54 9.09
C ALA A 79 -6.16 1.30 9.62
N ASP A 80 -7.27 0.95 8.97
CA ASP A 80 -8.04 -0.25 9.31
C ASP A 80 -7.47 -1.45 8.56
N ILE A 81 -7.00 -1.21 7.32
CA ILE A 81 -6.40 -2.21 6.43
C ILE A 81 -5.14 -1.70 5.74
N VAL A 82 -4.17 -2.61 5.62
CA VAL A 82 -3.06 -2.50 4.67
C VAL A 82 -3.26 -3.51 3.55
N PHE A 83 -3.36 -3.02 2.32
CA PHE A 83 -3.32 -3.86 1.12
C PHE A 83 -1.89 -3.91 0.59
N ALA A 84 -1.21 -5.05 0.75
CA ALA A 84 0.17 -5.26 0.36
C ALA A 84 0.29 -6.42 -0.65
N PRO A 85 -0.19 -6.24 -1.90
CA PRO A 85 -0.18 -7.29 -2.90
C PRO A 85 1.24 -7.57 -3.42
N SER A 86 1.44 -8.78 -3.93
CA SER A 86 2.62 -9.12 -4.73
C SER A 86 2.49 -8.57 -6.15
N ILE A 87 3.60 -8.58 -6.92
CA ILE A 87 3.59 -8.22 -8.34
C ILE A 87 2.65 -9.14 -9.12
N GLU A 88 2.69 -10.44 -8.84
CA GLU A 88 1.84 -11.44 -9.52
C GLU A 88 0.35 -11.21 -9.21
N THR A 89 0.05 -10.72 -8.01
CA THR A 89 -1.33 -10.38 -7.64
C THR A 89 -1.82 -9.15 -8.41
N MET A 90 -0.98 -8.13 -8.56
CA MET A 90 -1.33 -6.91 -9.30
C MET A 90 -1.27 -7.08 -10.82
N TYR A 91 -0.37 -7.93 -11.31
CA TYR A 91 -0.01 -8.13 -12.70
C TYR A 91 0.04 -9.61 -13.07
N PRO A 92 -1.10 -10.33 -13.02
CA PRO A 92 -1.14 -11.79 -13.21
C PRO A 92 -0.76 -12.27 -14.62
N ASN A 93 -0.74 -11.36 -15.60
CA ASN A 93 -0.48 -11.67 -17.01
C ASN A 93 0.80 -11.01 -17.55
N THR A 94 1.63 -10.42 -16.70
CA THR A 94 2.86 -9.73 -17.12
C THR A 94 4.07 -10.64 -16.85
N PRO A 95 4.95 -10.90 -17.84
CA PRO A 95 6.19 -11.62 -17.57
C PRO A 95 7.09 -10.80 -16.63
N GLU A 96 7.76 -11.46 -15.68
CA GLU A 96 8.70 -10.81 -14.74
C GLU A 96 9.72 -9.97 -15.52
N ARG A 97 9.76 -8.66 -15.21
CA ARG A 97 10.84 -7.78 -15.67
C ARG A 97 11.97 -7.90 -14.65
N ILE A 98 13.02 -8.61 -15.05
CA ILE A 98 14.29 -8.74 -14.33
C ILE A 98 15.10 -7.46 -14.50
#